data_AF-A0A935KWP1-F1
#
_entry.id   AF-A0A935KWP1-F1
#
_cell.length_a   1.000
_cell.length_b   1.000
_cell.length_c   1.000
_cell.angle_alpha   90.00
_cell.angle_beta   90.00
_cell.angle_gamma   90.00
#
_symmetry.space_group_name_H-M   'P 1'
#
loop_
_entity.id
_entity.type
_entity.pdbx_description
1 polymer ?
#
loop_
_entity_poly.entity_id
_entity_poly.type
_entity_poly.pdbx_seq_one_letter_code
_entity_poly.pdbx_strand_id
1 'polypeptide(L)'
;MGAWVDVDEFARYLRATGQDFAVAHDPWKLYIGDRQYGALGYDGFYDWNILQLRYLLAYLFEVAAPLGVVDVAYLPPEGAREDFRSLWGADDYPFLSRYDGLCHFRLTALGAHCLGLSADYAPPKATSNLRLSVSPSLTVKRTGGEPSAEDKLVLDTWLLALGDDAWSLDEAKAIAAVEQGLDPVALRDFLSERDDQPLPERVDAFVQRAQRQGRALSVIGPALLIQCADATIAERLATDKAAGKLCQRVGETQLAVRQEHEEKFRAVVRGMGVGLAG
;
A
#
# COMPACT_ATOMS: atom_id res chain seq x y z
N MET A 1 22.38 -2.89 -17.88
CA MET A 1 21.02 -2.72 -17.33
C MET A 1 20.11 -2.25 -18.45
N GLY A 2 18.85 -2.72 -18.49
CA GLY A 2 17.88 -2.31 -19.51
C GLY A 2 17.89 -3.08 -20.83
N ALA A 3 18.71 -4.15 -20.95
CA ALA A 3 18.67 -5.04 -22.12
C ALA A 3 17.43 -5.95 -22.03
N TRP A 4 16.77 -6.16 -23.18
CA TRP A 4 15.69 -7.12 -23.30
C TRP A 4 16.24 -8.55 -23.33
N VAL A 5 15.66 -9.40 -22.51
CA VAL A 5 15.97 -10.82 -22.37
C VAL A 5 14.80 -11.61 -22.93
N ASP A 6 15.08 -12.49 -23.87
CA ASP A 6 14.12 -13.46 -24.40
C ASP A 6 13.75 -14.46 -23.30
N VAL A 7 12.45 -14.69 -23.10
CA VAL A 7 11.99 -15.52 -21.98
C VAL A 7 12.33 -16.99 -22.19
N ASP A 8 12.36 -17.48 -23.43
CA ASP A 8 12.72 -18.87 -23.72
C ASP A 8 14.22 -19.11 -23.54
N GLU A 9 15.05 -18.12 -23.87
CA GLU A 9 16.47 -18.13 -23.53
C GLU A 9 16.70 -18.12 -22.01
N PHE A 10 15.96 -17.29 -21.28
CA PHE A 10 16.04 -17.26 -19.83
C PHE A 10 15.60 -18.60 -19.20
N ALA A 11 14.51 -19.19 -19.70
CA ALA A 11 14.05 -20.52 -19.26
C ALA A 11 15.10 -21.60 -19.54
N ARG A 12 15.73 -21.59 -20.72
CA ARG A 12 16.86 -22.48 -21.05
C ARG A 12 18.03 -22.28 -20.09
N TYR A 13 18.36 -21.03 -19.76
CA TYR A 13 19.43 -20.72 -18.81
C TYR A 13 19.13 -21.26 -17.40
N LEU A 14 17.90 -21.08 -16.88
CA LEU A 14 17.50 -21.63 -15.58
C LEU A 14 17.67 -23.15 -15.53
N ARG A 15 17.21 -23.86 -16.57
CA ARG A 15 17.38 -25.30 -16.69
C ARG A 15 18.84 -25.71 -16.75
N ALA A 16 19.65 -25.03 -17.57
CA ALA A 16 21.06 -25.34 -17.75
C ALA A 16 21.89 -25.10 -16.47
N THR A 17 21.45 -24.16 -15.62
CA THR A 17 22.13 -23.83 -14.36
C THR A 17 21.56 -24.58 -13.15
N GLY A 18 20.60 -25.48 -13.35
CA GLY A 18 19.98 -26.26 -12.28
C GLY A 18 19.10 -25.44 -11.33
N GLN A 19 18.62 -24.27 -11.77
CA GLN A 19 17.66 -23.43 -11.04
C GLN A 19 16.24 -23.96 -11.26
N ASP A 20 16.00 -25.17 -10.75
CA ASP A 20 14.71 -25.87 -10.83
C ASP A 20 13.79 -25.43 -9.67
N PHE A 21 12.47 -25.47 -9.87
CA PHE A 21 11.46 -25.24 -8.84
C PHE A 21 10.19 -26.06 -9.10
N ALA A 22 9.58 -26.56 -8.03
CA ALA A 22 8.33 -27.30 -8.08
C ALA A 22 7.12 -26.35 -8.08
N VAL A 23 6.31 -26.39 -9.13
CA VAL A 23 5.07 -25.61 -9.24
C VAL A 23 3.87 -26.35 -8.66
N ALA A 24 3.85 -27.69 -8.78
CA ALA A 24 2.76 -28.53 -8.33
C ALA A 24 3.28 -29.63 -7.40
N HIS A 25 2.63 -29.78 -6.24
CA HIS A 25 2.91 -30.89 -5.32
C HIS A 25 2.41 -32.24 -5.88
N ASP A 26 1.33 -32.22 -6.67
CA ASP A 26 0.73 -33.40 -7.29
C ASP A 26 0.21 -33.06 -8.70
N PRO A 27 0.98 -33.35 -9.76
CA PRO A 27 0.58 -33.10 -11.15
C PRO A 27 -0.69 -33.85 -11.59
N TRP A 28 -1.08 -34.95 -10.93
CA TRP A 28 -2.31 -35.68 -11.24
C TRP A 28 -3.59 -34.90 -10.93
N LYS A 29 -3.48 -33.83 -10.15
CA LYS A 29 -4.60 -32.91 -9.87
C LYS A 29 -4.74 -31.82 -10.92
N LEU A 30 -3.76 -31.65 -11.79
CA LEU A 30 -3.79 -30.68 -12.90
C LEU A 30 -4.20 -31.43 -14.16
N TYR A 31 -5.16 -30.89 -14.91
CA TYR A 31 -5.61 -31.52 -16.15
C TYR A 31 -6.21 -30.50 -17.12
N ILE A 32 -6.20 -30.85 -18.41
CA ILE A 32 -6.83 -30.08 -19.49
C ILE A 32 -8.06 -30.83 -19.98
N GLY A 33 -9.22 -30.17 -20.00
CA GLY A 33 -10.49 -30.72 -20.47
C GLY A 33 -11.09 -31.80 -19.55
N ASP A 34 -10.41 -32.94 -19.41
CA ASP A 34 -10.87 -34.10 -18.64
C ASP A 34 -9.79 -34.62 -17.68
N ARG A 35 -10.20 -35.02 -16.48
CA ARG A 35 -9.28 -35.48 -15.42
C ARG A 35 -8.68 -36.86 -15.70
N GLN A 36 -9.41 -37.76 -16.35
CA GLN A 36 -8.95 -39.12 -16.58
C GLN A 36 -7.97 -39.19 -17.75
N TYR A 37 -8.20 -38.39 -18.80
CA TYR A 37 -7.38 -38.41 -20.03
C TYR A 37 -6.41 -37.24 -20.16
N GLY A 38 -6.79 -36.05 -19.67
CA GLY A 38 -5.99 -34.84 -19.76
C GLY A 38 -5.13 -34.53 -18.54
N ALA A 39 -4.97 -35.48 -17.60
CA ALA A 39 -4.12 -35.29 -16.43
C ALA A 39 -2.66 -35.03 -16.81
N LEU A 40 -2.06 -34.00 -16.23
CA LEU A 40 -0.64 -33.70 -16.41
C LEU A 40 0.26 -34.64 -15.60
N GLY A 41 -0.30 -35.65 -14.91
CA GLY A 41 0.49 -36.66 -14.21
C GLY A 41 1.10 -37.74 -15.11
N TYR A 42 0.68 -37.81 -16.38
CA TYR A 42 1.29 -38.73 -17.35
C TYR A 42 2.69 -38.25 -17.74
N ASP A 43 3.64 -39.20 -17.89
CA ASP A 43 5.01 -38.88 -18.28
C ASP A 43 5.06 -38.15 -19.64
N GLY A 44 5.79 -37.03 -19.67
CA GLY A 44 5.89 -36.15 -20.85
C GLY A 44 4.78 -35.11 -20.99
N PHE A 45 3.78 -35.07 -20.08
CA PHE A 45 2.69 -34.10 -20.11
C PHE A 45 2.84 -32.95 -19.09
N TYR A 46 3.89 -32.98 -18.25
CA TYR A 46 4.23 -31.94 -17.28
C TYR A 46 5.66 -31.43 -17.42
N ASP A 47 6.21 -31.50 -18.63
CA ASP A 47 7.56 -31.01 -18.90
C ASP A 47 7.73 -29.54 -18.50
N TRP A 48 8.97 -29.13 -18.30
CA TRP A 48 9.34 -27.78 -17.85
C TRP A 48 8.59 -26.65 -18.56
N ASN A 49 8.34 -26.80 -19.85
CA ASN A 49 7.67 -25.81 -20.69
C ASN A 49 6.17 -25.67 -20.37
N ILE A 50 5.53 -26.72 -19.84
CA ILE A 50 4.11 -26.75 -19.52
C ILE A 50 3.83 -26.16 -18.14
N LEU A 51 4.58 -26.55 -17.11
CA LEU A 51 4.33 -26.08 -15.74
C LEU A 51 5.23 -24.90 -15.34
N GLN A 52 6.54 -25.11 -15.31
CA GLN A 52 7.49 -24.15 -14.76
C GLN A 52 7.63 -22.90 -15.63
N LEU A 53 7.68 -23.06 -16.95
CA LEU A 53 7.66 -21.92 -17.84
C LEU A 53 6.37 -21.12 -17.68
N ARG A 54 5.19 -21.77 -17.67
CA ARG A 54 3.91 -21.04 -17.52
C ARG A 54 3.79 -20.32 -16.18
N TYR A 55 4.32 -20.93 -15.11
CA TYR A 55 4.45 -20.27 -13.82
C TYR A 55 5.42 -19.07 -13.90
N LEU A 56 6.57 -19.21 -14.56
CA LEU A 56 7.53 -18.13 -14.75
C LEU A 56 6.91 -16.95 -15.53
N LEU A 57 6.18 -17.24 -16.62
CA LEU A 57 5.47 -16.21 -17.39
C LEU A 57 4.46 -15.46 -16.51
N ALA A 58 3.66 -16.20 -15.73
CA ALA A 58 2.70 -15.62 -14.81
C ALA A 58 3.38 -14.77 -13.73
N TYR A 59 4.48 -15.25 -13.15
CA TYR A 59 5.23 -14.51 -12.13
C TYR A 59 5.83 -13.22 -12.69
N LEU A 60 6.46 -13.27 -13.86
CA LEU A 60 7.02 -12.08 -14.50
C LEU A 60 5.93 -11.05 -14.81
N PHE A 61 4.77 -11.51 -15.29
CA PHE A 61 3.69 -10.64 -15.74
C PHE A 61 2.81 -10.09 -14.60
N GLU A 62 2.46 -10.90 -13.61
CA GLU A 62 1.50 -10.53 -12.54
C GLU A 62 2.18 -10.03 -11.27
N VAL A 63 3.46 -10.36 -11.07
CA VAL A 63 4.17 -10.01 -9.83
C VAL A 63 5.30 -9.05 -10.12
N ALA A 64 6.27 -9.45 -10.95
CA ALA A 64 7.47 -8.64 -11.15
C ALA A 64 7.18 -7.33 -11.93
N ALA A 65 6.36 -7.39 -12.98
CA ALA A 65 6.02 -6.22 -13.78
C ALA A 65 5.16 -5.18 -13.04
N PRO A 66 4.09 -5.55 -12.31
CA PRO A 66 3.26 -4.58 -11.59
C PRO A 66 3.99 -3.92 -10.42
N LEU A 67 4.97 -4.62 -9.82
CA LEU A 67 5.87 -4.04 -8.84
C LEU A 67 6.94 -3.13 -9.45
N GLY A 68 7.02 -3.04 -10.78
CA GLY A 68 8.01 -2.24 -11.50
C GLY A 68 9.43 -2.82 -11.46
N VAL A 69 9.59 -4.10 -11.10
CA VAL A 69 10.90 -4.79 -11.07
C VAL A 69 11.40 -5.09 -12.48
N VAL A 70 10.49 -5.46 -13.38
CA VAL A 70 10.78 -5.69 -14.80
C VAL A 70 9.79 -4.95 -15.68
N ASP A 71 10.23 -4.56 -16.88
CA ASP A 71 9.30 -4.25 -17.97
C ASP A 71 9.08 -5.53 -18.78
N VAL A 72 7.90 -5.67 -19.39
CA VAL A 72 7.52 -6.82 -20.22
C VAL A 72 7.19 -6.39 -21.65
N ALA A 73 7.56 -7.23 -22.62
CA ALA A 73 7.12 -7.15 -24.00
C ALA A 73 6.16 -8.30 -24.27
N TYR A 74 4.93 -7.96 -24.64
CA TYR A 74 3.81 -8.88 -24.73
C TYR A 74 3.06 -8.71 -26.04
N LEU A 75 2.70 -9.83 -26.65
CA LEU A 75 1.84 -9.93 -27.83
C LEU A 75 0.54 -10.63 -27.44
N PRO A 76 -0.53 -10.55 -28.25
CA PRO A 76 -1.69 -11.43 -28.07
C PRO A 76 -1.24 -12.89 -27.94
N PRO A 77 -1.81 -13.65 -26.98
CA PRO A 77 -1.32 -14.98 -26.64
C PRO A 77 -1.65 -16.02 -27.72
N GLU A 78 -2.64 -15.75 -28.59
CA GLU A 78 -3.05 -16.62 -29.66
C GLU A 78 -1.90 -16.88 -30.64
N GLY A 79 -1.46 -18.13 -30.76
CA GLY A 79 -0.38 -18.52 -31.66
C GLY A 79 1.03 -18.08 -31.23
N ALA A 80 1.18 -17.47 -30.06
CA ALA A 80 2.48 -17.03 -29.56
C ALA A 80 3.37 -18.19 -29.12
N ARG A 81 2.76 -19.27 -28.61
CA ARG A 81 3.42 -20.50 -28.17
C ARG A 81 2.53 -21.69 -28.53
N GLU A 82 3.13 -22.75 -29.05
CA GLU A 82 2.42 -23.92 -29.62
C GLU A 82 2.93 -25.25 -29.01
N ASP A 83 3.77 -25.16 -27.97
CA ASP A 83 4.44 -26.26 -27.26
C ASP A 83 3.51 -27.17 -26.44
N PHE A 84 2.22 -26.82 -26.37
CA PHE A 84 1.18 -27.54 -25.61
C PHE A 84 0.21 -28.33 -26.50
N ARG A 85 0.31 -28.21 -27.83
CA ARG A 85 -0.64 -28.81 -28.78
C ARG A 85 -0.68 -30.34 -28.75
N SER A 86 0.39 -30.98 -28.30
CA SER A 86 0.42 -32.44 -28.14
C SER A 86 -0.26 -32.93 -26.86
N LEU A 87 -0.68 -32.03 -25.96
CA LEU A 87 -1.40 -32.42 -24.74
C LEU A 87 -2.83 -32.85 -25.08
N TRP A 88 -3.30 -33.89 -24.40
CA TRP A 88 -4.66 -34.37 -24.62
C TRP A 88 -5.68 -33.28 -24.25
N GLY A 89 -6.61 -33.00 -25.16
CA GLY A 89 -7.66 -32.00 -24.96
C GLY A 89 -7.20 -30.55 -25.17
N ALA A 90 -5.96 -30.31 -25.62
CA ALA A 90 -5.46 -28.97 -25.92
C ALA A 90 -5.79 -28.47 -27.34
N ASP A 91 -6.30 -29.34 -28.22
CA ASP A 91 -6.39 -29.12 -29.66
C ASP A 91 -7.12 -27.83 -30.05
N ASP A 92 -8.24 -27.54 -29.37
CA ASP A 92 -9.12 -26.40 -29.68
C ASP A 92 -8.74 -25.10 -28.95
N TYR A 93 -7.74 -25.13 -28.05
CA TYR A 93 -7.40 -23.95 -27.26
C TYR A 93 -6.47 -23.01 -28.03
N PRO A 94 -6.78 -21.72 -28.20
CA PRO A 94 -5.92 -20.81 -28.94
C PRO A 94 -4.57 -20.52 -28.25
N PHE A 95 -4.48 -20.78 -26.94
CA PHE A 95 -3.29 -20.68 -26.10
C PHE A 95 -3.50 -21.52 -24.81
N LEU A 96 -2.42 -21.95 -24.14
CA LEU A 96 -2.52 -22.68 -22.87
C LEU A 96 -2.67 -21.73 -21.68
N SER A 97 -1.98 -20.59 -21.74
CA SER A 97 -2.03 -19.56 -20.71
C SER A 97 -2.18 -18.18 -21.35
N ARG A 98 -2.91 -17.29 -20.67
CA ARG A 98 -3.00 -15.88 -21.08
C ARG A 98 -1.64 -15.18 -21.13
N TYR A 99 -0.62 -15.74 -20.49
CA TYR A 99 0.74 -15.21 -20.50
C TYR A 99 1.60 -15.74 -21.65
N ASP A 100 1.08 -16.63 -22.51
CA ASP A 100 1.86 -17.23 -23.60
C ASP A 100 2.43 -16.17 -24.56
N GLY A 101 1.76 -15.02 -24.66
CA GLY A 101 2.22 -13.86 -25.41
C GLY A 101 3.43 -13.12 -24.86
N LEU A 102 3.92 -13.45 -23.65
CA LEU A 102 5.09 -12.81 -23.06
C LEU A 102 6.37 -13.31 -23.76
N CYS A 103 7.02 -12.44 -24.52
CA CYS A 103 8.18 -12.79 -25.34
C CYS A 103 9.50 -12.34 -24.70
N HIS A 104 9.54 -11.12 -24.15
CA HIS A 104 10.75 -10.57 -23.55
C HIS A 104 10.43 -9.85 -22.24
N PHE A 105 11.43 -9.72 -21.39
CA PHE A 105 11.42 -8.83 -20.24
C PHE A 105 12.74 -8.09 -20.12
N ARG A 106 12.77 -6.96 -19.42
CA ARG A 106 14.04 -6.32 -19.03
C ARG A 106 13.98 -5.87 -17.59
N LEU A 107 15.12 -5.91 -16.93
CA LEU A 107 15.25 -5.43 -15.56
C LEU A 107 15.22 -3.89 -15.52
N THR A 108 14.37 -3.32 -14.67
CA THR A 108 14.30 -1.87 -14.42
C THR A 108 15.40 -1.42 -13.46
N ALA A 109 15.58 -0.10 -13.29
CA ALA A 109 16.48 0.43 -12.27
C ALA A 109 16.04 0.04 -10.85
N LEU A 110 14.73 0.02 -10.58
CA LEU A 110 14.16 -0.46 -9.33
C LEU A 110 14.47 -1.95 -9.12
N GLY A 111 14.22 -2.77 -10.14
CA GLY A 111 14.49 -4.20 -10.04
C GLY A 111 15.97 -4.52 -9.83
N ALA A 112 16.87 -3.79 -10.49
CA ALA A 112 18.31 -3.91 -10.26
C ALA A 112 18.69 -3.63 -8.81
N HIS A 113 18.07 -2.62 -8.19
CA HIS A 113 18.27 -2.32 -6.77
C HIS A 113 17.68 -3.40 -5.86
N CYS A 114 16.43 -3.82 -6.10
CA CYS A 114 15.77 -4.88 -5.32
C CYS A 114 16.54 -6.20 -5.34
N LEU A 115 17.21 -6.52 -6.45
CA LEU A 115 18.03 -7.72 -6.59
C LEU A 115 19.49 -7.55 -6.11
N GLY A 116 19.85 -6.40 -5.55
CA GLY A 116 21.21 -6.12 -5.06
C GLY A 116 22.25 -5.95 -6.16
N LEU A 117 21.83 -5.74 -7.41
CA LEU A 117 22.71 -5.47 -8.56
C LEU A 117 23.10 -3.99 -8.66
N SER A 118 22.36 -3.10 -7.98
CA SER A 118 22.68 -1.68 -7.80
C SER A 118 22.58 -1.29 -6.33
N ALA A 119 23.60 -0.60 -5.81
CA ALA A 119 23.60 -0.12 -4.42
C ALA A 119 22.56 1.01 -4.21
N ASP A 120 22.42 1.88 -5.21
CA ASP A 120 21.55 3.05 -5.14
C ASP A 120 20.37 2.93 -6.12
N TYR A 121 19.22 3.45 -5.70
CA TYR A 121 18.06 3.67 -6.55
C TYR A 121 17.59 5.12 -6.43
N ALA A 122 17.53 5.81 -7.57
CA ALA A 122 16.88 7.10 -7.69
C ALA A 122 15.60 6.90 -8.50
N PRO A 123 14.41 7.16 -7.94
CA PRO A 123 13.18 7.09 -8.71
C PRO A 123 13.21 8.08 -9.87
N PRO A 124 12.71 7.70 -11.06
CA PRO A 124 12.61 8.63 -12.17
C PRO A 124 11.76 9.84 -11.75
N LYS A 125 12.28 11.04 -11.94
CA LYS A 125 11.52 12.26 -11.65
C LYS A 125 10.34 12.33 -12.61
N ALA A 126 9.12 12.41 -12.07
CA ALA A 126 7.94 12.71 -12.87
C ALA A 126 8.15 14.07 -13.54
N THR A 127 8.20 14.09 -14.87
CA THR A 127 8.21 15.34 -15.64
C THR A 127 6.80 15.90 -15.67
N SER A 128 6.44 16.65 -14.63
CA SER A 128 5.29 17.56 -14.69
C SER A 128 5.71 18.86 -15.37
N ASN A 129 4.88 19.36 -16.27
CA ASN A 129 5.02 20.70 -16.84
C ASN A 129 4.12 21.73 -16.15
N LEU A 130 3.43 21.34 -15.07
CA LEU A 130 2.53 22.18 -14.31
C LEU A 130 3.29 23.37 -13.72
N ARG A 131 2.79 24.57 -13.97
CA ARG A 131 3.25 25.80 -13.35
C ARG A 131 2.14 26.39 -12.50
N LEU A 132 2.52 26.81 -11.30
CA LEU A 132 1.64 27.37 -10.29
C LEU A 132 2.10 28.78 -9.93
N SER A 133 1.19 29.56 -9.37
CA SER A 133 1.49 30.80 -8.67
C SER A 133 0.81 30.76 -7.32
N VAL A 134 1.60 30.94 -6.26
CA VAL A 134 1.19 30.86 -4.87
C VAL A 134 1.17 32.25 -4.27
N SER A 135 -0.02 32.70 -3.86
CA SER A 135 -0.21 34.03 -3.32
C SER A 135 -0.07 34.07 -1.78
N PRO A 136 0.24 35.24 -1.19
CA PRO A 136 0.18 35.45 0.27
C PRO A 136 -1.24 35.32 0.87
N SER A 137 -2.28 35.21 0.04
CA SER A 137 -3.64 34.88 0.47
C SER A 137 -3.88 33.37 0.61
N LEU A 138 -2.81 32.56 0.56
CA LEU A 138 -2.87 31.10 0.60
C LEU A 138 -3.64 30.47 -0.56
N THR A 139 -3.70 31.19 -1.68
CA THR A 139 -4.35 30.73 -2.91
C THR A 139 -3.28 30.26 -3.88
N VAL A 140 -3.54 29.13 -4.51
CA VAL A 140 -2.68 28.54 -5.55
C VAL A 140 -3.45 28.61 -6.86
N LYS A 141 -2.83 29.16 -7.91
CA LYS A 141 -3.43 29.24 -9.24
C LYS A 141 -2.54 28.57 -10.27
N ARG A 142 -3.14 27.87 -11.22
CA ARG A 142 -2.42 27.35 -12.38
C ARG A 142 -2.08 28.50 -13.33
N THR A 143 -0.82 28.56 -13.75
CA THR A 143 -0.31 29.56 -14.70
C THR A 143 0.13 28.95 -16.02
N GLY A 144 0.33 27.63 -16.07
CA GLY A 144 0.65 26.90 -17.28
C GLY A 144 0.76 25.39 -17.06
N GLY A 145 0.85 24.64 -18.16
CA GLY A 145 0.90 23.19 -18.13
C GLY A 145 -0.42 22.52 -17.74
N GLU A 146 -0.43 21.19 -17.77
CA GLU A 146 -1.56 20.38 -17.32
C GLU A 146 -1.11 19.53 -16.13
N PRO A 147 -1.89 19.48 -15.04
CA PRO A 147 -1.53 18.66 -13.90
C PRO A 147 -1.56 17.18 -14.30
N SER A 148 -0.44 16.49 -14.08
CA SER A 148 -0.36 15.03 -14.19
C SER A 148 -1.25 14.36 -13.14
N ALA A 149 -1.44 13.04 -13.24
CA ALA A 149 -2.20 12.29 -12.24
C ALA A 149 -1.61 12.44 -10.82
N GLU A 150 -0.27 12.49 -10.72
CA GLU A 150 0.43 12.72 -9.44
C GLU A 150 0.19 14.13 -8.92
N ASP A 151 0.26 15.15 -9.78
CA ASP A 151 -0.02 16.53 -9.37
C ASP A 151 -1.44 16.68 -8.83
N LYS A 152 -2.42 16.07 -9.52
CA LYS A 152 -3.83 16.08 -9.08
C LYS A 152 -3.99 15.44 -7.71
N LEU A 153 -3.31 14.33 -7.45
CA LEU A 153 -3.35 13.68 -6.14
C LEU A 153 -2.82 14.59 -5.03
N VAL A 154 -1.71 15.28 -5.26
CA VAL A 154 -1.16 16.24 -4.27
C VAL A 154 -2.11 17.43 -4.07
N LEU A 155 -2.61 18.01 -5.16
CA LEU A 155 -3.57 19.12 -5.10
C LEU A 155 -4.84 18.71 -4.34
N ASP A 156 -5.41 17.54 -4.63
CA ASP A 156 -6.64 17.07 -3.98
C ASP A 156 -6.44 16.72 -2.51
N THR A 157 -5.27 16.19 -2.15
CA THR A 157 -4.92 15.81 -0.77
C THR A 157 -4.81 17.03 0.13
N TRP A 158 -4.14 18.08 -0.35
CA TRP A 158 -3.74 19.21 0.51
C TRP A 158 -4.55 20.49 0.30
N LEU A 159 -5.20 20.66 -0.85
CA LEU A 159 -5.81 21.92 -1.24
C LEU A 159 -7.31 21.75 -1.53
N LEU A 160 -8.06 22.81 -1.27
CA LEU A 160 -9.48 22.91 -1.60
C LEU A 160 -9.63 23.57 -2.97
N ALA A 161 -10.29 22.90 -3.91
CA ALA A 161 -10.58 23.48 -5.22
C ALA A 161 -11.57 24.66 -5.09
N LEU A 162 -11.20 25.80 -5.67
CA LEU A 162 -12.05 27.00 -5.80
C LEU A 162 -12.63 27.15 -7.22
N GLY A 163 -12.15 26.35 -8.17
CA GLY A 163 -12.54 26.29 -9.57
C GLY A 163 -11.57 25.38 -10.34
N ASP A 164 -11.63 25.42 -11.66
CA ASP A 164 -10.84 24.51 -12.51
C ASP A 164 -9.31 24.74 -12.41
N ASP A 165 -8.90 25.99 -12.14
CA ASP A 165 -7.50 26.43 -12.17
C ASP A 165 -7.03 27.12 -10.88
N ALA A 166 -7.83 27.02 -9.82
CA ALA A 166 -7.57 27.73 -8.58
C ALA A 166 -7.91 26.85 -7.37
N TRP A 167 -7.02 26.89 -6.38
CA TRP A 167 -7.14 26.18 -5.13
C TRP A 167 -6.81 27.09 -3.96
N SER A 168 -7.31 26.76 -2.78
CA SER A 168 -6.89 27.33 -1.51
C SER A 168 -6.15 26.29 -0.71
N LEU A 169 -5.07 26.68 -0.04
CA LEU A 169 -4.57 25.90 1.09
C LEU A 169 -5.67 25.92 2.16
N ASP A 170 -6.06 24.73 2.60
CA ASP A 170 -7.16 24.54 3.55
C ASP A 170 -6.64 23.86 4.80
N GLU A 171 -6.92 24.45 5.96
CA GLU A 171 -6.40 23.97 7.24
C GLU A 171 -6.92 22.56 7.57
N ALA A 172 -8.20 22.28 7.29
CA ALA A 172 -8.82 21.00 7.63
C ALA A 172 -8.24 19.88 6.76
N LYS A 173 -8.07 20.10 5.46
CA LYS A 173 -7.41 19.14 4.56
C LYS A 173 -5.96 18.90 4.95
N ALA A 174 -5.20 19.95 5.25
CA ALA A 174 -3.80 19.80 5.64
C ALA A 174 -3.65 19.03 6.97
N ILE A 175 -4.52 19.28 7.94
CA ILE A 175 -4.57 18.50 9.19
C ILE A 175 -4.91 17.04 8.91
N ALA A 176 -5.95 16.76 8.11
CA ALA A 176 -6.35 15.40 7.77
C ALA A 176 -5.25 14.63 7.02
N ALA A 177 -4.50 15.29 6.14
CA ALA A 177 -3.35 14.69 5.45
C ALA A 177 -2.24 14.29 6.44
N VAL A 178 -1.96 15.14 7.44
CA VAL A 178 -0.98 14.85 8.49
C VAL A 178 -1.44 13.71 9.40
N GLU A 179 -2.74 13.65 9.74
CA GLU A 179 -3.33 12.55 10.51
C GLU A 179 -3.14 11.19 9.81
N GLN A 180 -3.12 11.18 8.48
CA GLN A 180 -2.84 9.99 7.66
C GLN A 180 -1.35 9.65 7.54
N GLY A 181 -0.47 10.42 8.19
CA GLY A 181 0.98 10.20 8.21
C GLY A 181 1.75 10.86 7.07
N LEU A 182 1.11 11.72 6.28
CA LEU A 182 1.81 12.48 5.24
C LEU A 182 2.65 13.61 5.84
N ASP A 183 3.76 13.94 5.18
CA ASP A 183 4.64 15.04 5.59
C ASP A 183 4.26 16.35 4.85
N PRO A 184 3.80 17.41 5.55
CA PRO A 184 3.54 18.72 4.98
C PRO A 184 4.73 19.36 4.28
N VAL A 185 5.95 18.93 4.59
CA VAL A 185 7.14 19.39 3.85
C VAL A 185 7.06 19.00 2.39
N ALA A 186 6.48 17.84 2.06
CA ALA A 186 6.28 17.42 0.67
C ALA A 186 5.35 18.37 -0.10
N LEU A 187 4.34 18.94 0.57
CA LEU A 187 3.48 19.98 -0.03
C LEU A 187 4.27 21.25 -0.32
N ARG A 188 5.12 21.69 0.62
CA ARG A 188 5.97 22.86 0.43
C ARG A 188 6.90 22.68 -0.76
N ASP A 189 7.57 21.54 -0.82
CA ASP A 189 8.52 21.21 -1.89
C ASP A 189 7.79 21.18 -3.24
N PHE A 190 6.63 20.50 -3.30
CA PHE A 190 5.76 20.46 -4.48
C PHE A 190 5.40 21.85 -5.02
N LEU A 191 4.99 22.77 -4.14
CA LEU A 191 4.65 24.14 -4.52
C LEU A 191 5.87 24.93 -4.98
N SER A 192 7.01 24.78 -4.28
CA SER A 192 8.25 25.49 -4.59
C SER A 192 8.89 25.06 -5.91
N GLU A 193 8.73 23.79 -6.31
CA GLU A 193 9.21 23.29 -7.59
C GLU A 193 8.42 23.80 -8.79
N ARG A 194 7.19 24.30 -8.57
CA ARG A 194 6.22 24.67 -9.61
C ARG A 194 5.91 26.16 -9.65
N ASP A 195 6.40 26.93 -8.70
CA ASP A 195 6.33 28.39 -8.70
C ASP A 195 7.72 28.98 -8.97
N ASP A 196 7.82 29.86 -9.96
CA ASP A 196 9.07 30.54 -10.29
C ASP A 196 9.45 31.60 -9.23
N GLN A 197 8.51 31.96 -8.33
CA GLN A 197 8.72 32.89 -7.22
C GLN A 197 8.94 32.16 -5.89
N PRO A 198 9.72 32.75 -4.96
CA PRO A 198 9.84 32.20 -3.61
C PRO A 198 8.48 32.16 -2.93
N LEU A 199 8.19 31.04 -2.24
CA LEU A 199 6.94 30.88 -1.52
C LEU A 199 6.77 31.98 -0.46
N PRO A 200 5.58 32.59 -0.34
CA PRO A 200 5.31 33.58 0.70
C PRO A 200 5.50 33.02 2.12
N GLU A 201 6.00 33.83 3.05
CA GLU A 201 6.19 33.43 4.46
C GLU A 201 4.93 32.85 5.12
N ARG A 202 3.74 33.30 4.69
CA ARG A 202 2.46 32.77 5.16
C ARG A 202 2.25 31.30 4.81
N VAL A 203 2.79 30.82 3.69
CA VAL A 203 2.73 29.41 3.29
C VAL A 203 3.62 28.58 4.20
N ASP A 204 4.84 29.04 4.49
CA ASP A 204 5.73 28.37 5.45
C ASP A 204 5.09 28.29 6.86
N ALA A 205 4.47 29.38 7.32
CA ALA A 205 3.74 29.41 8.58
C ALA A 205 2.54 28.44 8.57
N PHE A 206 1.81 28.33 7.45
CA PHE A 206 0.72 27.38 7.27
C PHE A 206 1.22 25.93 7.38
N VAL A 207 2.29 25.57 6.68
CA VAL A 207 2.87 24.21 6.71
C VAL A 207 3.34 23.83 8.10
N GLN A 208 4.05 24.75 8.80
CA GLN A 208 4.47 24.51 10.19
C GLN A 208 3.28 24.33 11.14
N ARG A 209 2.21 25.10 10.93
CA ARG A 209 0.99 24.99 11.73
C ARG A 209 0.29 23.66 11.48
N ALA A 210 0.14 23.24 10.22
CA ALA A 210 -0.44 21.94 9.87
C ALA A 210 0.36 20.80 10.52
N GLN A 211 1.69 20.85 10.47
CA GLN A 211 2.55 19.84 11.09
C GLN A 211 2.36 19.75 12.62
N ARG A 212 2.22 20.90 13.30
CA ARG A 212 1.98 20.95 14.75
C ARG A 212 0.57 20.49 15.11
N GLN A 213 -0.44 20.97 14.38
CA GLN A 213 -1.85 20.73 14.71
C GLN A 213 -2.31 19.32 14.32
N GLY A 214 -1.89 18.81 13.17
CA GLY A 214 -2.23 17.45 12.74
C GLY A 214 -1.60 16.34 13.60
N ARG A 215 -0.63 16.70 14.46
CA ARG A 215 -0.01 15.78 15.44
C ARG A 215 -0.30 16.17 16.89
N ALA A 216 -1.24 17.09 17.11
CA ALA A 216 -1.53 17.61 18.45
C ALA A 216 -2.21 16.58 19.35
N LEU A 217 -2.93 15.63 18.76
CA LEU A 217 -3.66 14.58 19.47
C LEU A 217 -3.09 13.22 19.08
N SER A 218 -3.02 12.31 20.07
CA SER A 218 -2.65 10.92 19.84
C SER A 218 -3.53 10.00 20.68
N VAL A 219 -3.89 8.86 20.09
CA VAL A 219 -4.63 7.81 20.81
C VAL A 219 -3.62 7.02 21.65
N ILE A 220 -3.70 7.20 22.97
CA ILE A 220 -2.83 6.49 23.92
C ILE A 220 -3.36 5.12 24.36
N GLY A 221 -4.61 4.79 23.99
CA GLY A 221 -5.25 3.50 24.26
C GLY A 221 -6.73 3.62 24.61
N PRO A 222 -7.49 2.50 24.55
CA PRO A 222 -8.90 2.47 24.91
C PRO A 222 -9.12 2.56 26.43
N ALA A 223 -10.15 3.28 26.83
CA ALA A 223 -10.61 3.37 28.21
C ALA A 223 -12.12 3.16 28.31
N LEU A 224 -12.54 2.48 29.37
CA LEU A 224 -13.93 2.26 29.74
C LEU A 224 -14.41 3.42 30.59
N LEU A 225 -15.52 4.04 30.20
CA LEU A 225 -16.22 5.01 31.02
C LEU A 225 -17.30 4.29 31.84
N ILE A 226 -17.11 4.24 33.16
CA ILE A 226 -17.96 3.53 34.11
C ILE A 226 -18.83 4.54 34.86
N GLN A 227 -20.14 4.31 34.82
CA GLN A 227 -21.13 5.07 35.58
C GLN A 227 -21.26 4.51 37.00
N CYS A 228 -21.04 5.35 38.02
CA CYS A 228 -21.31 5.03 39.42
C CYS A 228 -22.77 5.39 39.77
N ALA A 229 -23.31 4.75 40.81
CA ALA A 229 -24.67 5.04 41.28
C ALA A 229 -24.81 6.48 41.83
N ASP A 230 -23.77 7.00 42.47
CA ASP A 230 -23.72 8.35 43.03
C ASP A 230 -22.28 8.88 43.12
N ALA A 231 -22.16 10.17 43.47
CA ALA A 231 -20.89 10.88 43.57
C ALA A 231 -20.02 10.37 44.74
N THR A 232 -20.64 9.82 45.78
CA THR A 232 -19.94 9.28 46.97
C THR A 232 -19.19 8.01 46.61
N ILE A 233 -19.81 7.12 45.83
CA ILE A 233 -19.17 5.90 45.33
C ILE A 233 -18.02 6.26 44.38
N ALA A 234 -18.24 7.21 43.45
CA ALA A 234 -17.20 7.65 42.54
C ALA A 234 -15.98 8.23 43.29
N GLU A 235 -16.22 9.09 44.28
CA GLU A 235 -15.15 9.67 45.11
C GLU A 235 -14.40 8.61 45.92
N ARG A 236 -15.13 7.71 46.57
CA ARG A 236 -14.54 6.64 47.38
C ARG A 236 -13.63 5.74 46.55
N LEU A 237 -14.04 5.37 45.33
CA LEU A 237 -13.25 4.50 44.46
C LEU A 237 -12.04 5.24 43.87
N ALA A 238 -12.19 6.52 43.51
CA ALA A 238 -11.09 7.32 42.95
C ALA A 238 -10.02 7.69 44.00
N THR A 239 -10.39 7.80 45.28
CA THR A 239 -9.46 8.17 46.37
C THR A 239 -8.86 6.96 47.09
N ASP A 240 -9.35 5.74 46.80
CA ASP A 240 -8.82 4.51 47.38
C ASP A 240 -7.39 4.19 46.87
N LYS A 241 -6.56 3.64 47.75
CA LYS A 241 -5.14 3.37 47.46
C LYS A 241 -4.91 2.33 46.37
N ALA A 242 -5.84 1.40 46.18
CA ALA A 242 -5.76 0.33 45.19
C ALA A 242 -6.59 0.68 43.95
N ALA A 243 -7.86 1.06 44.12
CA ALA A 243 -8.76 1.36 43.02
C ALA A 243 -8.39 2.67 42.30
N GLY A 244 -7.96 3.71 43.03
CA GLY A 244 -7.56 5.00 42.47
C GLY A 244 -6.29 4.96 41.62
N LYS A 245 -5.52 3.87 41.67
CA LYS A 245 -4.39 3.63 40.74
C LYS A 245 -4.85 3.06 39.40
N LEU A 246 -6.08 2.56 39.32
CA LEU A 246 -6.65 1.86 38.18
C LEU A 246 -7.77 2.66 37.51
N CYS A 247 -8.30 3.68 38.19
CA CYS A 247 -9.33 4.56 37.66
C CYS A 247 -8.98 6.04 37.85
N GLN A 248 -9.56 6.88 37.01
CA GLN A 248 -9.55 8.34 37.17
C GLN A 248 -10.99 8.84 37.16
N ARG A 249 -11.33 9.75 38.07
CA ARG A 249 -12.65 10.41 38.05
C ARG A 249 -12.69 11.44 36.92
N VAL A 250 -13.67 11.33 36.03
CA VAL A 250 -13.82 12.18 34.83
C VAL A 250 -15.09 13.05 34.88
N GLY A 251 -15.91 12.87 35.90
CA GLY A 251 -17.09 13.70 36.17
C GLY A 251 -17.60 13.51 37.59
N GLU A 252 -18.83 13.94 37.86
CA GLU A 252 -19.42 13.81 39.19
C GLU A 252 -19.65 12.35 39.58
N THR A 253 -20.06 11.51 38.63
CA THR A 253 -20.43 10.11 38.88
C THR A 253 -19.72 9.13 37.94
N GLN A 254 -18.78 9.59 37.12
CA GLN A 254 -18.09 8.77 36.12
C GLN A 254 -16.62 8.51 36.47
N LEU A 255 -16.18 7.28 36.23
CA LEU A 255 -14.78 6.84 36.33
C LEU A 255 -14.29 6.35 34.96
N ALA A 256 -13.10 6.77 34.53
CA ALA A 256 -12.40 6.18 33.41
C ALA A 256 -11.42 5.12 33.92
N VAL A 257 -11.47 3.93 33.33
CA VAL A 257 -10.55 2.81 33.62
C VAL A 257 -9.93 2.38 32.30
N ARG A 258 -8.60 2.30 32.23
CA ARG A 258 -7.92 1.76 31.03
C ARG A 258 -8.40 0.33 30.79
N GLN A 259 -8.66 -0.04 29.54
CA GLN A 259 -9.21 -1.37 29.22
C GLN A 259 -8.31 -2.50 29.74
N GLU A 260 -7.00 -2.34 29.66
CA GLU A 260 -5.99 -3.26 30.21
C GLU A 260 -6.01 -3.43 31.74
N HIS A 261 -6.75 -2.59 32.46
CA HIS A 261 -6.89 -2.63 33.92
C HIS A 261 -8.29 -3.09 34.38
N GLU A 262 -9.20 -3.38 33.45
CA GLU A 262 -10.59 -3.69 33.77
C GLU A 262 -10.73 -4.84 34.77
N GLU A 263 -10.12 -5.99 34.49
CA GLU A 263 -10.26 -7.19 35.35
C GLU A 263 -9.72 -6.93 36.76
N LYS A 264 -8.58 -6.24 36.84
CA LYS A 264 -7.94 -5.88 38.10
C LYS A 264 -8.80 -4.88 38.88
N PHE A 265 -9.35 -3.89 38.21
CA PHE A 265 -10.26 -2.92 38.81
C PHE A 265 -11.50 -3.63 39.37
N ARG A 266 -12.15 -4.50 38.59
CA ARG A 266 -13.29 -5.31 39.04
C ARG A 266 -12.97 -6.13 40.29
N ALA A 267 -11.80 -6.77 40.34
CA ALA A 267 -11.38 -7.53 41.51
C ALA A 267 -11.25 -6.63 42.76
N VAL A 268 -10.64 -5.46 42.62
CA VAL A 268 -10.44 -4.51 43.74
C VAL A 268 -11.78 -3.96 44.24
N VAL A 269 -12.66 -3.47 43.34
CA VAL A 269 -13.92 -2.86 43.76
C VAL A 269 -14.91 -3.86 44.35
N ARG A 270 -14.88 -5.13 43.90
CA ARG A 270 -15.62 -6.23 44.56
C ARG A 270 -15.17 -6.42 46.01
N GLY A 271 -13.86 -6.35 46.28
CA GLY A 271 -13.31 -6.38 47.63
C GLY A 271 -13.77 -5.19 48.49
N MET A 272 -14.15 -4.07 47.87
CA MET A 272 -14.69 -2.88 48.52
C MET A 272 -16.23 -2.90 48.63
N GLY A 273 -16.88 -4.00 48.25
CA GLY A 273 -18.34 -4.14 48.30
C GLY A 273 -19.10 -3.44 47.16
N VAL A 274 -18.43 -3.06 46.07
CA VAL A 274 -19.06 -2.47 44.88
C VAL A 274 -18.98 -3.45 43.73
N GLY A 275 -20.13 -3.81 43.16
CA GLY A 275 -20.21 -4.57 41.92
C GLY A 275 -20.19 -3.63 40.72
N LEU A 276 -19.40 -3.98 39.69
CA LEU A 276 -19.54 -3.39 38.37
C LEU A 276 -20.49 -4.27 37.55
N ALA A 277 -21.70 -3.79 37.31
CA ALA A 277 -22.66 -4.45 36.44
C ALA A 277 -22.27 -4.19 34.97
N GLY A 278 -22.15 -5.26 34.20
CA GLY A 278 -21.60 -5.26 32.85
C GLY A 278 -20.76 -6.49 32.64
#